data_AF-A0A543IN70-F1
#
_entry.id   AF-A0A543IN70-F1
#
_cell.length_a   1.000
_cell.length_b   1.000
_cell.length_c   1.000
_cell.angle_alpha   90.00
_cell.angle_beta   90.00
_cell.angle_gamma   90.00
#
_symmetry.space_group_name_H-M   'P 1'
#
loop_
_entity.id
_entity.type
_entity.pdbx_description
1 polymer ?
#
loop_
_entity_poly.entity_id
_entity_poly.type
_entity_poly.pdbx_seq_one_letter_code
_entity_poly.pdbx_strand_id
1 'polypeptide(L)'
;MSDATLRCPKCESALGAHERHGVVIEECPGCKGVFLDRGELEQLIDAESRYLAMLPDDVNPETTYQGRHRKGIMQQIFAGDQ
;
A
#
# COMPACT_ATOMS: atom_id res chain seq x y z
N MET A 1 25.60 8.33 -8.11
CA MET A 1 24.68 7.41 -7.41
C MET A 1 23.54 7.17 -8.37
N SER A 2 23.38 5.94 -8.83
CA SER A 2 22.45 5.58 -9.90
C SER A 2 21.02 5.65 -9.37
N ASP A 3 20.39 6.80 -9.61
CA ASP A 3 18.94 6.97 -9.66
C ASP A 3 18.42 6.12 -10.83
N ALA A 4 18.32 4.82 -10.60
CA ALA A 4 17.70 3.91 -11.55
C ALA A 4 16.22 4.27 -11.52
N THR A 5 15.79 5.11 -12.46
CA THR A 5 14.39 5.51 -12.60
C THR A 5 13.55 4.24 -12.75
N LEU A 6 12.95 3.77 -11.66
CA LEU A 6 12.14 2.57 -11.67
C LEU A 6 10.92 2.86 -12.56
N ARG A 7 10.74 2.00 -13.55
CA ARG A 7 9.65 2.09 -14.51
C ARG A 7 8.61 1.04 -14.19
N CYS A 8 7.35 1.43 -14.30
CA CYS A 8 6.25 0.50 -14.18
C CYS A 8 6.36 -0.60 -15.25
N PRO A 9 6.39 -1.89 -14.90
CA PRO A 9 6.50 -2.98 -15.88
C PRO A 9 5.24 -3.16 -16.73
N LYS A 10 4.13 -2.49 -16.38
CA LYS A 10 2.86 -2.59 -17.09
C LYS A 10 2.67 -1.51 -18.16
N CYS A 11 3.15 -0.29 -17.90
CA CYS A 11 2.93 0.87 -18.79
C CYS A 11 4.14 1.79 -18.94
N GLU A 12 5.30 1.39 -18.43
CA GLU A 12 6.62 2.03 -18.59
C GLU A 12 6.74 3.47 -18.05
N SER A 13 5.69 3.96 -17.40
CA SER A 13 5.67 5.26 -16.71
C SER A 13 6.65 5.26 -15.54
N ALA A 14 7.24 6.42 -15.26
CA ALA A 14 8.03 6.62 -14.06
C ALA A 14 7.15 6.45 -12.81
N LEU A 15 7.68 5.76 -11.82
CA LEU A 15 7.01 5.61 -10.53
C LEU A 15 7.18 6.88 -9.69
N GLY A 16 6.16 7.22 -8.91
CA GLY A 16 6.19 8.30 -7.93
C GLY A 16 6.24 7.73 -6.51
N ALA A 17 7.22 8.16 -5.71
CA ALA A 17 7.31 7.79 -4.31
C ALA A 17 6.32 8.61 -3.46
N HIS A 18 5.56 7.92 -2.61
CA HIS A 18 4.60 8.50 -1.67
C HIS A 18 4.77 7.87 -0.30
N GLU A 19 4.74 8.68 0.76
CA GLU A 19 4.71 8.17 2.14
C GLU A 19 3.26 8.10 2.63
N ARG A 20 2.86 6.95 3.16
CA ARG A 20 1.50 6.67 3.64
C ARG A 20 1.59 5.91 4.95
N HIS A 21 1.12 6.52 6.04
CA HIS A 21 1.10 5.89 7.37
C HIS A 21 2.47 5.35 7.82
N GLY A 22 3.55 6.03 7.44
CA GLY A 22 4.93 5.63 7.74
C GLY A 22 5.50 4.54 6.84
N VAL A 23 4.80 4.15 5.77
CA VAL A 23 5.28 3.23 4.74
C VAL A 23 5.54 4.02 3.46
N VAL A 24 6.76 3.93 2.92
CA VAL A 24 7.08 4.47 1.60
C VAL A 24 6.59 3.48 0.54
N ILE A 25 5.85 4.00 -0.44
CA ILE A 25 5.31 3.22 -1.55
C ILE A 25 5.63 3.92 -2.87
N GLU A 26 5.93 3.16 -3.92
CA GLU A 26 6.05 3.70 -5.27
C GLU A 26 4.78 3.44 -6.09
N GLU A 27 4.03 4.48 -6.44
CA GLU A 27 2.80 4.38 -7.23
C GLU A 27 3.06 4.75 -8.70
N CYS A 28 2.55 3.94 -9.61
CA CYS A 28 2.49 4.28 -11.03
C CYS A 28 1.26 5.17 -11.31
N PRO A 29 1.44 6.40 -11.82
CA PRO A 29 0.31 7.28 -12.12
C PRO A 29 -0.54 6.78 -13.31
N GLY A 30 0.04 6.00 -14.22
CA GLY A 30 -0.63 5.54 -15.43
C GLY A 30 -1.57 4.35 -15.20
N CYS A 31 -1.10 3.32 -14.49
CA CYS A 31 -1.89 2.09 -14.28
C CYS A 31 -2.33 1.85 -12.83
N LYS A 32 -1.96 2.74 -11.90
CA LYS A 32 -2.23 2.63 -10.46
C LYS A 32 -1.63 1.38 -9.80
N GLY A 33 -0.60 0.81 -10.41
CA GLY A 33 0.19 -0.26 -9.81
C GLY A 33 1.12 0.28 -8.75
N VAL A 34 1.31 -0.48 -7.67
CA VAL A 34 2.23 -0.16 -6.58
C VAL A 34 3.45 -1.08 -6.67
N PHE A 35 4.63 -0.51 -6.47
CA PHE A 35 5.89 -1.21 -6.37
C PHE A 35 6.44 -1.04 -4.96
N LEU A 36 6.90 -2.15 -4.39
CA LEU A 36 7.48 -2.21 -3.05
C LEU A 36 8.76 -3.02 -3.13
N ASP A 37 9.82 -2.53 -2.49
CA ASP A 37 10.95 -3.38 -2.17
C ASP A 37 10.65 -4.30 -0.98
N ARG A 38 11.62 -5.14 -0.62
CA ARG A 38 11.45 -6.07 0.50
C ARG A 38 11.24 -5.36 1.84
N GLY A 39 12.00 -4.29 2.11
CA GLY A 39 11.93 -3.56 3.37
C GLY A 39 10.63 -2.75 3.50
N GLU A 40 10.12 -2.22 2.39
CA GLU A 40 8.82 -1.55 2.33
C GLU A 40 7.67 -2.53 2.55
N LEU A 41 7.75 -3.74 1.99
CA LEU A 41 6.76 -4.80 2.23
C LEU A 41 6.75 -5.25 3.69
N GLU A 42 7.92 -5.42 4.32
CA GLU A 42 8.03 -5.76 5.75
C GLU A 42 7.36 -4.66 6.61
N GLN A 43 7.61 -3.38 6.31
CA GLN A 43 6.96 -2.26 6.99
C GLN A 43 5.44 -2.23 6.80
N LEU A 44 4.96 -2.57 5.60
CA LEU A 44 3.53 -2.66 5.31
C LEU A 44 2.84 -3.74 6.15
N ILE A 45 3.45 -4.92 6.26
CA ILE A 45 2.93 -6.05 7.05
C ILE A 45 2.90 -5.70 8.54
N ASP A 46 3.95 -5.03 9.04
CA ASP A 46 3.99 -4.57 10.42
C ASP A 46 2.90 -3.52 10.71
N ALA A 47 2.69 -2.59 9.79
CA ALA A 47 1.62 -1.59 9.89
C ALA A 47 0.24 -2.26 9.90
N GLU A 48 0.02 -3.26 9.03
CA GLU A 48 -1.21 -4.05 8.99
C GLU A 48 -1.46 -4.81 10.29
N SER A 49 -0.44 -5.49 10.82
CA SER A 49 -0.55 -6.24 12.07
C SER A 49 -0.95 -5.34 13.24
N ARG A 50 -0.39 -4.13 13.32
CA ARG A 50 -0.75 -3.13 14.34
C ARG A 50 -2.19 -2.64 14.17
N TYR A 51 -2.62 -2.38 12.94
CA TYR A 51 -3.99 -1.96 12.66
C TYR A 51 -4.99 -3.04 13.07
N LEU A 52 -4.74 -4.30 12.70
CA LEU A 52 -5.59 -5.42 13.08
C LEU A 52 -5.66 -5.61 14.60
N ALA A 53 -4.57 -5.39 15.32
CA ALA A 53 -4.54 -5.44 16.79
C ALA A 53 -5.33 -4.30 17.47
N MET A 54 -5.62 -3.21 16.76
CA MET A 54 -6.42 -2.08 17.24
C MET A 54 -7.91 -2.19 16.85
N LEU A 55 -8.30 -3.20 16.08
CA LEU A 55 -9.69 -3.38 15.69
C LEU A 55 -10.55 -3.78 16.90
N PRO A 56 -11.79 -3.25 17.02
CA PRO A 56 -12.77 -3.72 18.00
C PRO A 56 -13.08 -5.22 17.83
N ASP A 57 -13.39 -5.91 18.93
CA ASP A 57 -13.71 -7.35 18.93
C ASP A 57 -14.95 -7.73 18.09
N ASP A 58 -15.85 -6.78 17.82
CA ASP A 58 -17.02 -6.98 16.96
C ASP A 58 -16.70 -6.92 15.46
N VAL A 59 -15.47 -6.52 15.09
CA VAL A 59 -15.00 -6.50 13.71
C VAL A 59 -14.34 -7.83 13.36
N ASN A 60 -14.92 -8.57 12.42
CA ASN A 60 -14.31 -9.80 11.90
C ASN A 60 -13.18 -9.46 10.89
N PRO A 61 -11.90 -9.73 11.21
CA PRO A 61 -10.77 -9.41 10.34
C PRO A 61 -10.80 -10.19 9.01
N GLU A 62 -11.35 -11.42 8.98
CA GLU A 62 -11.47 -12.21 7.74
C GLU A 62 -12.45 -11.55 6.74
N THR A 63 -13.53 -10.94 7.22
CA THR A 63 -14.47 -10.21 6.34
C THR A 63 -13.93 -8.85 5.88
N THR A 64 -12.90 -8.33 6.56
CA THR A 64 -12.25 -7.06 6.23
C THR A 64 -11.32 -7.21 5.01
N TYR A 65 -10.79 -8.43 4.77
CA TYR A 65 -9.94 -8.76 3.62
C TYR A 65 -10.75 -9.26 2.39
N GLN A 66 -11.96 -9.77 2.60
CA GLN A 66 -12.81 -10.31 1.53
C GLN A 66 -13.44 -9.22 0.65
N GLY A 67 -12.64 -8.60 -0.23
CA GLY A 67 -12.95 -8.29 -1.62
C GLY A 67 -14.16 -7.42 -2.01
N ARG A 68 -15.05 -7.01 -1.10
CA ARG A 68 -16.22 -6.16 -1.40
C ARG A 68 -16.38 -4.94 -0.51
N HIS A 69 -15.72 -4.89 0.64
CA HIS A 69 -15.68 -3.70 1.48
C HIS A 69 -14.22 -3.28 1.66
N ARG A 70 -13.75 -2.44 0.73
CA ARG A 70 -12.50 -1.68 0.88
C ARG A 70 -12.65 -0.76 2.10
N LYS A 71 -12.40 -1.24 3.32
CA LYS A 71 -12.26 -0.46 4.56
C LYS A 71 -11.19 -1.06 5.49
N GLY A 72 -10.04 -1.41 4.91
CA GLY A 72 -8.86 -1.86 5.67
C GLY A 72 -7.72 -0.85 5.61
N ILE A 73 -6.59 -1.15 6.27
CA ILE A 73 -5.37 -0.34 6.20
C ILE A 73 -4.87 -0.12 4.76
N MET A 74 -5.08 -1.10 3.87
CA MET A 74 -4.82 -0.95 2.44
C MET A 74 -5.63 0.20 1.83
N GLN A 75 -6.84 0.49 2.32
CA GLN A 75 -7.57 1.69 1.90
C GLN A 75 -6.95 2.96 2.50
N GLN A 76 -6.48 2.95 3.75
CA GLN A 76 -5.83 4.12 4.32
C GLN A 76 -4.49 4.44 3.63
N ILE A 77 -3.78 3.41 3.19
CA ILE A 77 -2.50 3.52 2.50
C ILE A 77 -2.67 3.84 1.01
N PHE A 78 -3.69 3.31 0.33
CA PHE A 78 -3.88 3.49 -1.10
C PHE A 78 -5.05 4.40 -1.52
N ALA A 79 -5.94 4.78 -0.60
CA ALA A 79 -6.96 5.81 -0.86
C ALA A 79 -6.43 7.18 -0.41
N GLY A 80 -5.44 7.68 -1.15
CA GLY A 80 -5.00 9.07 -1.05
C GLY A 80 -5.43 9.83 -2.31
N ASP A 81 -6.42 10.70 -2.11
CA ASP A 81 -6.85 11.89 -2.87
C ASP A 81 -7.26 11.77 -4.36
N GLN A 82 -8.50 12.23 -4.60
CA GLN A 82 -8.95 12.82 -5.86
C GLN A 82 -8.43 14.26 -5.94
#